data_AF-A0A9E6EQ80-F1
#
_entry.id   AF-A0A9E6EQ80-F1
#
_cell.length_a   1.000
_cell.length_b   1.000
_cell.length_c   1.000
_cell.angle_alpha   90.00
_cell.angle_beta   90.00
_cell.angle_gamma   90.00
#
_symmetry.space_group_name_H-M   'P 1'
#
loop_
_entity.id
_entity.type
_entity.pdbx_description
1 polymer ?
#
loop_
_entity_poly.entity_id
_entity_poly.type
_entity_poly.pdbx_seq_one_letter_code
_entity_poly.pdbx_strand_id
1 'polypeptide(L)'
;SFGVDKASAAILVDKCMGLIRSGIGSPVGISQYLMELELADARHESEFERLRQVLGRRYEVLRKALDKPVPHWTVFPFNAGCFCLLKLRPGLDADAIRQKLIAEESVGVVSHGDTYIRLAFCSMKEDAIQPLIDALERVCARN
;
A
#
# COMPACT_ATOMS: atom_id res chain seq x y z
N SER A 1 1.56 -31.27 0.40
CA SER A 1 0.28 -31.00 1.09
C SER A 1 0.37 -29.61 1.69
N PHE A 2 -0.51 -28.68 1.31
CA PHE A 2 -0.56 -27.33 1.91
C PHE A 2 -1.09 -27.43 3.34
N GLY A 3 -0.21 -27.69 4.32
CA GLY A 3 -0.44 -27.44 5.75
C GLY A 3 -1.52 -28.24 6.51
N VAL A 4 -2.37 -29.04 5.85
CA VAL A 4 -3.45 -29.82 6.48
C VAL A 4 -3.58 -31.22 5.88
N ASP A 5 -4.15 -32.16 6.64
CA ASP A 5 -4.48 -33.49 6.14
C ASP A 5 -5.72 -33.48 5.23
N LYS A 6 -5.93 -34.55 4.47
CA LYS A 6 -6.99 -34.63 3.46
C LYS A 6 -8.40 -34.51 4.06
N ALA A 7 -8.64 -35.05 5.25
CA ALA A 7 -9.96 -35.00 5.87
C ALA A 7 -10.26 -33.56 6.33
N SER A 8 -9.29 -32.91 6.97
CA SER A 8 -9.41 -31.50 7.36
C SER A 8 -9.58 -30.57 6.16
N ALA A 9 -8.87 -30.82 5.05
CA ALA A 9 -9.01 -30.04 3.82
C ALA A 9 -10.41 -30.15 3.22
N ALA A 10 -11.00 -31.36 3.19
CA ALA A 10 -12.36 -31.56 2.68
C ALA A 10 -13.40 -30.81 3.52
N ILE A 11 -13.28 -30.86 4.85
CA ILE A 11 -14.15 -30.11 5.77
C ILE A 11 -14.01 -28.61 5.56
N LEU A 12 -12.78 -28.11 5.33
CA LEU A 12 -12.54 -26.69 5.07
C LEU A 12 -13.23 -26.24 3.77
N VAL A 13 -13.09 -27.03 2.69
CA VAL A 13 -13.76 -26.74 1.42
C VAL A 13 -15.28 -26.69 1.58
N ASP A 14 -15.87 -27.67 2.25
CA ASP A 14 -17.33 -27.73 2.48
C ASP A 14 -17.83 -26.48 3.24
N LYS A 15 -17.15 -26.12 4.34
CA LYS A 15 -17.49 -24.93 5.12
C LYS A 15 -17.31 -23.64 4.32
N CYS A 16 -16.23 -23.50 3.56
CA CYS A 16 -15.99 -22.34 2.71
C CYS A 16 -17.06 -22.20 1.61
N MET A 17 -17.46 -23.30 0.97
CA MET A 17 -18.54 -23.30 -0.03
C MET A 17 -19.86 -22.84 0.57
N GLY A 18 -20.19 -23.32 1.78
CA GLY A 18 -21.37 -22.88 2.52
C GLY A 18 -21.35 -21.37 2.84
N LEU A 19 -20.20 -20.85 3.27
CA LEU A 19 -20.03 -19.41 3.55
C LEU A 19 -20.12 -18.55 2.28
N ILE A 20 -19.52 -18.99 1.17
CA ILE A 20 -19.59 -18.26 -0.11
C ILE A 20 -21.05 -18.18 -0.57
N ARG A 21 -21.76 -19.33 -0.57
CA ARG A 21 -23.14 -19.40 -1.05
C ARG A 21 -24.10 -18.58 -0.20
N SER A 22 -23.92 -18.58 1.12
CA SER A 22 -24.79 -17.85 2.05
C SER A 22 -24.43 -16.37 2.19
N GLY A 23 -23.15 -15.99 2.00
CA GLY A 23 -22.68 -14.62 2.15
C GLY A 23 -22.73 -13.80 0.86
N ILE A 24 -22.03 -14.25 -0.18
CA ILE A 24 -21.84 -13.49 -1.43
C ILE A 24 -22.49 -14.17 -2.66
N GLY A 25 -23.10 -15.34 -2.47
CA GLY A 25 -23.68 -16.16 -3.53
C GLY A 25 -22.60 -16.81 -4.41
N SER A 26 -22.02 -16.04 -5.33
CA SER A 26 -20.95 -16.49 -6.22
C SER A 26 -19.92 -15.38 -6.47
N PRO A 27 -18.64 -15.74 -6.63
CA PRO A 27 -17.62 -14.78 -7.07
C PRO A 27 -17.92 -14.23 -8.47
N VAL A 28 -17.34 -13.06 -8.78
CA VAL A 28 -17.55 -12.37 -10.06
C VAL A 28 -16.99 -13.21 -11.21
N GLY A 29 -17.86 -13.72 -12.08
CA GLY A 29 -17.49 -14.66 -13.14
C GLY A 29 -16.51 -14.06 -14.16
N ILE A 30 -16.73 -12.82 -14.59
CA ILE A 30 -15.86 -12.17 -15.59
C ILE A 30 -14.43 -11.97 -15.06
N SER A 31 -14.27 -11.60 -13.79
CA SER A 31 -12.94 -11.42 -13.18
C SER A 31 -12.17 -12.75 -13.09
N GLN A 32 -12.86 -13.85 -12.79
CA GLN A 32 -12.25 -15.18 -12.78
C GLN A 32 -11.80 -15.60 -14.17
N TYR A 33 -12.66 -15.41 -15.18
CA TYR A 33 -12.33 -15.73 -16.56
C TYR A 33 -11.15 -14.91 -17.10
N LEU A 34 -11.14 -13.60 -16.86
CA LEU A 34 -10.01 -12.74 -17.27
C LEU A 34 -8.71 -13.12 -16.55
N MET A 35 -8.78 -13.47 -15.26
CA MET A 35 -7.62 -13.93 -14.51
C MET A 35 -7.08 -15.26 -15.05
N GLU A 36 -7.97 -16.20 -15.42
CA GLU A 36 -7.58 -17.46 -16.05
C GLU A 36 -6.84 -17.23 -17.38
N LEU A 37 -7.37 -16.33 -18.22
CA LEU A 37 -6.71 -15.94 -19.48
C LEU A 37 -5.34 -15.30 -19.24
N GLU A 38 -5.24 -14.37 -18.29
CA GLU A 38 -3.99 -13.68 -17.95
C GLU A 38 -2.94 -14.65 -17.40
N LEU A 39 -3.33 -15.56 -16.50
CA LEU A 39 -2.40 -16.56 -15.91
C LEU A 39 -1.92 -17.58 -16.93
N ALA A 40 -2.69 -17.83 -18.00
CA ALA A 40 -2.30 -18.71 -19.10
C ALA A 40 -1.48 -17.98 -20.19
N ASP A 41 -1.41 -16.66 -20.16
CA ASP A 41 -0.66 -15.87 -21.15
C ASP A 41 0.85 -16.05 -20.95
N ALA A 42 1.56 -16.40 -22.02
CA ALA A 42 3.02 -16.57 -21.99
C ALA A 42 3.78 -15.29 -21.58
N ARG A 43 3.15 -14.12 -21.68
CA ARG A 43 3.72 -12.82 -21.29
C ARG A 43 3.57 -12.52 -19.79
N HIS A 44 2.73 -13.27 -19.07
CA HIS A 44 2.37 -13.02 -17.67
C HIS A 44 3.60 -12.71 -16.79
N GLU A 45 4.57 -13.62 -16.78
CA GLU A 45 5.79 -13.48 -15.97
C GLU A 45 6.57 -12.22 -16.31
N SER A 46 6.71 -11.89 -17.60
CA SER A 46 7.45 -10.70 -18.03
C SER A 46 6.75 -9.39 -17.66
N GLU A 47 5.42 -9.33 -17.78
CA GLU A 47 4.65 -8.15 -17.39
C GLU A 47 4.59 -8.00 -15.86
N PHE A 48 4.44 -9.11 -15.13
CA PHE A 48 4.48 -9.11 -13.68
C PHE A 48 5.84 -8.62 -13.16
N GLU A 49 6.94 -9.10 -13.74
CA GLU A 49 8.29 -8.65 -13.41
C GLU A 49 8.49 -7.16 -13.71
N ARG A 50 7.95 -6.65 -14.83
CA ARG A 50 7.98 -5.22 -15.16
C ARG A 50 7.26 -4.38 -14.10
N LEU A 51 6.08 -4.80 -13.65
CA LEU A 51 5.34 -4.13 -12.57
C LEU A 51 6.09 -4.20 -11.23
N ARG A 52 6.70 -5.35 -10.92
CA ARG A 52 7.54 -5.54 -9.73
C ARG A 52 8.73 -4.58 -9.73
N GLN A 53 9.38 -4.38 -10.87
CA GLN A 53 10.48 -3.43 -11.02
C GLN A 53 10.03 -1.98 -10.86
N VAL A 54 8.86 -1.61 -11.41
CA VAL A 54 8.28 -0.26 -11.22
C VAL A 54 8.04 0.02 -9.73
N LEU A 55 7.43 -0.93 -9.00
CA LEU A 55 7.21 -0.78 -7.57
C LEU A 55 8.53 -0.77 -6.78
N GLY A 56 9.49 -1.61 -7.17
CA GLY A 56 10.83 -1.65 -6.56
C GLY A 56 11.59 -0.34 -6.69
N ARG A 57 11.56 0.31 -7.85
CA ARG A 57 12.19 1.63 -8.04
C ARG A 57 11.55 2.70 -7.17
N ARG A 58 10.21 2.74 -7.11
CA ARG A 58 9.48 3.69 -6.26
C ARG A 58 9.79 3.47 -4.77
N TYR A 59 9.89 2.21 -4.35
CA TYR A 59 10.34 1.86 -3.01
C TYR A 59 11.73 2.40 -2.70
N GLU A 60 12.71 2.18 -3.58
CA GLU A 60 14.09 2.64 -3.40
C GLU A 60 14.19 4.16 -3.33
N VAL A 61 13.45 4.88 -4.19
CA VAL A 61 13.41 6.35 -4.17
C VAL A 61 12.80 6.85 -2.85
N LEU A 62 11.68 6.28 -2.41
CA LEU A 62 11.05 6.67 -1.15
C LEU A 62 11.96 6.37 0.05
N ARG A 63 12.58 5.20 0.07
CA ARG A 63 13.53 4.82 1.12
C ARG A 63 14.69 5.81 1.20
N LYS A 64 15.27 6.20 0.06
CA LYS A 64 16.34 7.21 0.01
C LYS A 64 15.86 8.59 0.47
N ALA A 65 14.65 9.00 0.06
CA ALA A 65 14.08 10.27 0.48
C ALA A 65 13.83 10.34 2.00
N LEU A 66 13.49 9.20 2.61
CA LEU A 66 13.23 9.05 4.04
C LEU A 66 14.48 8.67 4.88
N ASP A 67 15.65 8.49 4.24
CA ASP A 67 16.88 8.07 4.91
C ASP A 67 17.43 9.15 5.84
N LYS A 68 17.13 10.42 5.53
CA LYS A 68 17.50 11.56 6.38
C LYS A 68 16.57 11.63 7.59
N PRO A 69 17.11 11.55 8.82
CA PRO A 69 16.29 11.74 10.01
C PRO A 69 15.82 13.20 10.09
N VAL A 70 14.52 13.39 10.29
CA VAL A 70 13.91 14.70 10.51
C VAL A 70 13.25 14.75 11.89
N PRO A 71 13.10 15.94 12.50
CA PRO A 71 12.51 16.05 13.84
C PRO A 71 11.01 15.74 13.87
N HIS A 72 10.31 15.77 12.74
CA HIS A 72 8.84 15.74 12.68
C HIS A 72 8.22 14.34 12.76
N TRP A 73 8.94 13.29 12.34
CA TRP A 73 8.39 11.93 12.33
C TRP A 73 9.45 10.85 12.50
N THR A 74 8.98 9.64 12.81
CA THR A 74 9.75 8.39 12.75
C THR A 74 9.18 7.50 11.65
N VAL A 75 10.04 6.98 10.79
CA VAL A 75 9.66 6.05 9.72
C VAL A 75 9.54 4.64 10.29
N PHE A 76 8.40 3.97 10.07
CA PHE A 76 8.31 2.54 10.38
C PHE A 76 9.07 1.73 9.33
N PRO A 77 9.73 0.62 9.72
CA PRO A 77 10.36 -0.27 8.76
C PRO A 77 9.36 -0.75 7.70
N PHE A 78 9.73 -0.64 6.43
CA PHE A 78 8.96 -1.15 5.31
C PHE A 78 9.92 -1.79 4.30
N ASN A 79 9.55 -2.96 3.79
CA ASN A 79 10.37 -3.78 2.89
C ASN A 79 9.54 -4.47 1.79
N ALA A 80 8.22 -4.30 1.80
CA ALA A 80 7.31 -4.92 0.85
C ALA A 80 5.98 -4.15 0.77
N GLY A 81 5.18 -4.46 -0.24
CA GLY A 81 3.84 -3.90 -0.42
C GLY A 81 3.85 -2.54 -1.10
N CYS A 82 2.86 -1.73 -0.76
CA CYS A 82 2.49 -0.51 -1.48
C CYS A 82 2.61 0.78 -0.66
N PHE A 83 2.97 0.65 0.62
CA PHE A 83 2.84 1.72 1.60
C PHE A 83 4.05 1.87 2.51
N CYS A 84 4.29 3.10 2.95
CA CYS A 84 5.16 3.43 4.06
C CYS A 84 4.34 4.14 5.15
N LEU A 85 4.63 3.88 6.42
CA LEU A 85 3.96 4.51 7.55
C LEU A 85 4.94 5.42 8.30
N LEU A 86 4.50 6.64 8.57
CA LEU A 86 5.21 7.64 9.35
C LEU A 86 4.48 7.85 10.67
N LYS A 87 5.20 7.81 11.78
CA LYS A 87 4.71 8.22 13.10
C LYS A 87 5.09 9.68 13.33
N LEU A 88 4.11 10.57 13.39
CA LEU A 88 4.38 11.95 13.75
C LEU A 88 4.82 12.07 15.21
N ARG A 89 5.64 13.07 15.51
CA ARG A 89 6.02 13.38 16.89
C ARG A 89 4.82 13.91 17.69
N PRO A 90 4.85 13.75 19.03
CA PRO A 90 3.87 14.41 19.90
C PRO A 90 3.80 15.92 19.64
N GLY A 91 2.58 16.46 19.60
CA GLY A 91 2.32 17.86 19.28
C GLY A 91 1.92 18.12 17.82
N LEU A 92 2.16 17.17 16.92
CA LEU A 92 1.68 17.23 15.54
C LEU A 92 0.41 16.39 15.37
N ASP A 93 -0.62 16.96 14.75
CA ASP A 93 -1.87 16.28 14.40
C ASP A 93 -1.86 15.84 12.92
N ALA A 94 -1.94 14.53 12.70
CA ALA A 94 -1.83 13.91 11.38
C ALA A 94 -3.00 14.27 10.45
N ASP A 95 -4.22 14.46 10.96
CA ASP A 95 -5.34 14.85 10.11
C ASP A 95 -5.26 16.34 9.75
N ALA A 96 -4.87 17.20 10.69
CA ALA A 96 -4.62 18.61 10.42
C ALA A 96 -3.50 18.78 9.37
N ILE A 97 -2.40 18.03 9.50
CA ILE A 97 -1.32 18.03 8.50
C ILE A 97 -1.80 17.52 7.16
N ARG A 98 -2.58 16.42 7.11
CA ARG A 98 -3.16 15.90 5.87
C ARG A 98 -4.03 16.96 5.18
N GLN A 99 -4.88 17.67 5.92
CA GLN A 99 -5.74 18.71 5.37
C GLN A 99 -4.90 19.88 4.81
N LYS A 100 -3.86 20.32 5.54
CA LYS A 100 -2.94 21.37 5.07
C LYS A 100 -2.16 20.97 3.82
N LEU A 101 -1.70 19.72 3.73
CA LEU A 101 -1.03 19.21 2.52
C LEU A 101 -1.93 19.29 1.28
N ILE A 102 -3.22 18.99 1.44
CA ILE A 102 -4.18 19.11 0.34
C ILE A 102 -4.40 20.59 -0.03
N ALA A 103 -4.60 21.46 0.97
CA ALA A 103 -4.96 22.85 0.75
C ALA A 103 -3.79 23.72 0.23
N GLU A 104 -2.58 23.52 0.75
CA GLU A 104 -1.42 24.39 0.49
C GLU A 104 -0.46 23.81 -0.54
N GLU A 105 -0.34 22.48 -0.62
CA GLU A 105 0.70 21.80 -1.41
C GLU A 105 0.10 20.92 -2.53
N SER A 106 -1.23 20.77 -2.59
CA SER A 106 -1.93 19.84 -3.50
C SER A 106 -1.42 18.38 -3.39
N VAL A 107 -1.01 17.98 -2.18
CA VAL A 107 -0.48 16.64 -1.88
C VAL A 107 -1.51 15.82 -1.11
N GLY A 108 -1.85 14.65 -1.65
CA GLY A 108 -2.76 13.70 -1.00
C GLY A 108 -2.02 12.61 -0.22
N VAL A 109 -2.27 12.52 1.08
CA VAL A 109 -1.82 11.42 1.95
C VAL A 109 -3.00 10.88 2.77
N VAL A 110 -2.83 9.73 3.43
CA VAL A 110 -3.84 9.17 4.33
C VAL A 110 -3.36 9.30 5.77
N SER A 111 -4.11 9.99 6.61
CA SER A 111 -3.91 9.96 8.06
C SER A 111 -4.59 8.71 8.65
N HIS A 112 -3.98 8.13 9.68
CA HIS A 112 -4.59 7.08 10.49
C HIS A 112 -4.62 7.55 11.94
N GLY A 113 -5.80 7.98 12.39
CA GLY A 113 -5.94 8.74 13.62
C GLY A 113 -5.22 10.09 13.54
N ASP A 114 -4.80 10.57 14.71
CA ASP A 114 -4.08 11.82 14.93
C ASP A 114 -2.55 11.69 14.83
N THR A 115 -2.02 10.45 14.76
CA THR A 115 -0.59 10.19 14.97
C THR A 115 0.14 9.74 13.72
N TYR A 116 -0.53 9.08 12.78
CA TYR A 116 0.14 8.37 11.69
C TYR A 116 -0.23 8.90 10.31
N ILE A 117 0.76 8.95 9.42
CA ILE A 117 0.57 9.25 8.00
C ILE A 117 1.04 8.06 7.16
N ARG A 118 0.19 7.59 6.26
CA ARG A 118 0.48 6.53 5.30
C ARG A 118 0.72 7.11 3.91
N LEU A 119 1.89 6.80 3.38
CA LEU A 119 2.32 7.16 2.02
C LEU A 119 2.09 5.99 1.07
N ALA A 120 1.37 6.20 -0.02
CA ALA A 120 1.04 5.17 -1.01
C ALA A 120 1.95 5.26 -2.25
N PHE A 121 3.20 4.78 -2.13
CA PHE A 121 4.16 4.88 -3.24
C PHE A 121 3.78 4.04 -4.46
N CYS A 122 2.84 3.10 -4.34
CA CYS A 122 2.40 2.28 -5.47
C CYS A 122 1.63 3.03 -6.56
N SER A 123 1.08 4.21 -6.28
CA SER A 123 0.24 4.96 -7.23
C SER A 123 0.87 6.27 -7.72
N MET A 124 2.05 6.64 -7.21
CA MET A 124 2.73 7.88 -7.59
C MET A 124 3.87 7.63 -8.60
N LYS A 125 4.24 8.66 -9.34
CA LYS A 125 5.44 8.64 -10.18
C LYS A 125 6.69 8.76 -9.31
N GLU A 126 7.82 8.24 -9.80
CA GLU A 126 9.10 8.26 -9.07
C GLU A 126 9.57 9.69 -8.78
N ASP A 127 9.36 10.61 -9.73
CA ASP A 127 9.72 12.04 -9.63
C ASP A 127 8.84 12.83 -8.66
N ALA A 128 7.65 12.33 -8.32
CA ALA A 128 6.73 12.96 -7.37
C ALA A 128 7.04 12.61 -5.90
N ILE A 129 7.89 11.59 -5.65
CA ILE A 129 8.19 11.12 -4.29
C ILE A 129 8.94 12.19 -3.49
N GLN A 130 10.02 12.75 -4.05
CA GLN A 130 10.81 13.76 -3.33
C GLN A 130 9.98 15.03 -3.04
N PRO A 131 9.24 15.61 -4.01
CA PRO A 131 8.33 16.73 -3.74
C PRO A 131 7.31 16.45 -2.64
N LEU A 132 6.78 15.23 -2.54
CA LEU A 132 5.85 14.84 -1.49
C LEU A 132 6.52 14.89 -0.10
N ILE A 133 7.73 14.34 0.03
CA ILE A 133 8.47 14.36 1.30
C ILE A 133 8.82 15.80 1.70
N ASP A 134 9.26 16.62 0.74
CA ASP A 134 9.59 18.02 0.99
C ASP A 134 8.36 18.83 1.43
N ALA A 135 7.20 18.59 0.81
CA ALA A 135 5.94 19.21 1.20
C ALA A 135 5.53 18.79 2.62
N LEU A 136 5.66 17.49 2.94
CA LEU A 136 5.38 16.98 4.28
C LEU A 136 6.29 17.64 5.33
N GLU A 137 7.58 17.78 5.05
CA GLU A 137 8.52 18.45 5.94
C GLU A 137 8.15 19.93 6.15
N ARG A 138 7.88 20.67 5.06
CA ARG A 138 7.46 22.08 5.13
C ARG A 138 6.21 22.27 5.98
N VAL A 139 5.18 21.45 5.77
CA VAL A 139 3.92 21.56 6.52
C VAL A 139 4.15 21.18 7.99
N CYS A 140 4.93 20.14 8.28
CA CYS A 140 5.23 19.78 9.67
C CYS A 140 6.08 20.83 10.39
N ALA A 141 6.95 21.56 9.69
CA ALA A 141 7.78 22.61 10.28
C ALA A 141 7.02 23.90 10.64
N ARG A 142 5.82 24.10 10.06
CA ARG A 142 4.95 25.26 10.33
C ARG A 142 3.95 25.01 11.47
N ASN A 143 3.92 23.81 12.05
CA ASN A 143 3.01 23.41 13.13
C ASN A 143 3.79 23.10 14.40
#